data_AF-A0AA97C879-F1
#
_entry.id   AF-A0AA97C879-F1
#
_cell.length_a   1.000
_cell.length_b   1.000
_cell.length_c   1.000
_cell.angle_alpha   90.00
_cell.angle_beta   90.00
_cell.angle_gamma   90.00
#
_symmetry.space_group_name_H-M   'P 1'
#
loop_
_entity.id
_entity.type
_entity.pdbx_description
1 polymer ?
#
loop_
_entity_poly.entity_id
_entity_poly.type
_entity_poly.pdbx_seq_one_letter_code
_entity_poly.pdbx_strand_id
1 'polypeptide(L)'
;MSRHQNVSHSPFSFAKLDDKSTPLLMNSINNNELLDCEFSFYRTDRSGKSIVYKTIKLTNASIVSISNHHPNALDNNDAQAYETVSMKYESITCEHKAANTSSYSITQNLVN
;
A
#
# COMPACT_ATOMS: atom_id res chain seq x y z
N MET A 1 -31.93 8.35 1.71
CA MET A 1 -31.36 7.03 1.34
C MET A 1 -29.92 6.97 1.85
N SER A 2 -29.69 6.62 3.12
CA SER A 2 -28.33 6.43 3.64
C SER A 2 -27.90 5.00 3.34
N ARG A 3 -27.05 4.83 2.32
CA ARG A 3 -26.37 3.56 2.09
C ARG A 3 -25.49 3.30 3.30
N HIS A 4 -25.88 2.38 4.19
CA HIS A 4 -24.97 1.85 5.21
C HIS A 4 -23.92 1.01 4.47
N GLN A 5 -22.79 1.65 4.13
CA GLN A 5 -21.65 0.99 3.51
C GLN A 5 -20.83 0.27 4.58
N ASN A 6 -21.33 -0.87 5.06
CA ASN A 6 -20.55 -1.81 5.89
C ASN A 6 -19.46 -2.51 5.05
N VAL A 7 -18.60 -1.73 4.40
CA VAL A 7 -17.43 -2.27 3.72
C VAL A 7 -16.28 -2.24 4.72
N SER A 8 -16.06 -3.39 5.37
CA SER A 8 -14.85 -3.64 6.14
C SER A 8 -13.75 -4.01 5.15
N HIS A 9 -12.89 -3.05 4.84
CA HIS A 9 -11.71 -3.31 4.03
C HIS A 9 -10.62 -3.95 4.88
N SER A 10 -9.99 -5.01 4.35
CA SER A 10 -8.72 -5.49 4.91
C SER A 10 -7.62 -4.44 4.70
N PRO A 11 -6.59 -4.42 5.58
CA PRO A 11 -5.43 -3.56 5.39
C PRO A 11 -4.79 -3.73 4.00
N PHE A 12 -4.37 -2.62 3.41
CA PHE A 12 -3.60 -2.66 2.17
C PHE A 12 -2.16 -3.01 2.52
N SER A 13 -1.63 -4.05 1.89
CA SER A 13 -0.27 -4.53 2.16
C SER A 13 0.60 -4.46 0.91
N PHE A 14 1.84 -4.04 1.08
CA PHE A 14 2.85 -4.07 0.04
C PHE A 14 4.18 -4.57 0.60
N ALA A 15 5.03 -5.10 -0.27
CA ALA A 15 6.37 -5.53 0.07
C ALA A 15 7.39 -4.66 -0.64
N LYS A 16 8.47 -4.33 0.06
CA LYS A 16 9.62 -3.58 -0.47
C LYS A 16 10.91 -4.14 0.11
N LEU A 17 12.04 -3.83 -0.50
CA LEU A 17 13.34 -4.15 0.08
C LEU A 17 13.56 -3.34 1.38
N ASP A 18 14.40 -3.84 2.26
CA ASP A 18 14.93 -3.03 3.37
C ASP A 18 15.79 -1.90 2.77
N ASP A 19 15.34 -0.66 2.94
CA ASP A 19 15.95 0.51 2.31
C ASP A 19 15.87 1.76 3.20
N LYS A 20 16.27 2.92 2.66
CA LYS A 20 16.32 4.19 3.41
C LYS A 20 14.99 4.61 4.03
N SER A 21 13.85 4.12 3.53
CA SER A 21 12.54 4.44 4.09
C SER A 21 12.18 3.60 5.31
N THR A 22 12.85 2.47 5.56
CA THR A 22 12.54 1.56 6.68
C THR A 22 12.56 2.27 8.05
N PRO A 23 13.58 3.09 8.41
CA PRO A 23 13.54 3.86 9.66
C PRO A 23 12.41 4.90 9.71
N LEU A 24 12.03 5.47 8.57
CA LEU A 24 10.94 6.45 8.48
C LEU A 24 9.58 5.78 8.69
N LEU A 25 9.36 4.62 8.07
CA LEU A 25 8.16 3.81 8.26
C LEU A 25 8.05 3.32 9.72
N MET A 26 9.17 2.94 10.34
CA MET A 26 9.23 2.59 11.77
C MET A 26 8.86 3.79 12.66
N ASN A 27 9.30 5.00 12.30
CA ASN A 27 8.90 6.20 13.03
C ASN A 27 7.41 6.52 12.83
N SER A 28 6.88 6.37 11.61
CA SER A 28 5.46 6.61 11.31
C SER A 28 4.54 5.66 12.06
N ILE A 29 4.88 4.37 12.18
CA ILE A 29 4.10 3.41 12.98
C ILE A 29 4.15 3.76 14.48
N ASN A 30 5.32 4.12 15.02
CA ASN A 30 5.47 4.47 16.43
C ASN A 30 4.66 5.71 16.84
N ASN A 31 4.53 6.67 15.93
CA ASN A 31 3.78 7.91 16.16
C ASN A 31 2.33 7.85 15.68
N ASN A 32 1.87 6.71 15.14
CA ASN A 32 0.57 6.55 14.50
C ASN A 32 0.28 7.68 13.49
N GLU A 33 1.29 8.00 12.68
CA GLU A 33 1.24 9.07 11.68
C GLU A 33 0.21 8.74 10.58
N LEU A 34 -0.52 9.76 10.14
CA LEU A 34 -1.43 9.67 9.00
C LEU A 34 -0.69 10.06 7.72
N LEU A 35 -0.79 9.18 6.72
CA LEU A 35 -0.07 9.24 5.47
C LEU A 35 -1.05 9.25 4.29
N ASP A 36 -0.75 10.05 3.27
CA ASP A 36 -1.35 9.90 1.94
C ASP A 36 -0.41 9.08 1.07
N CYS A 37 -0.90 7.97 0.53
CA CYS A 37 -0.08 7.01 -0.22
C CYS A 37 -0.60 6.85 -1.64
N GLU A 38 0.30 6.86 -2.62
CA GLU A 38 -0.03 6.60 -4.02
C GLU A 38 0.82 5.44 -4.57
N PHE A 39 0.16 4.38 -5.03
CA PHE A 39 0.76 3.21 -5.64
C PHE A 39 0.49 3.23 -7.13
N SER A 40 1.56 3.35 -7.93
CA SER A 40 1.49 3.28 -9.39
C SER A 40 1.88 1.89 -9.89
N PHE A 41 0.98 1.27 -10.63
CA PHE A 41 1.19 -0.05 -11.25
C PHE A 41 1.57 0.13 -12.71
N TYR A 42 2.69 -0.47 -13.07
CA TYR A 42 3.30 -0.36 -14.39
C TYR A 42 3.07 -1.62 -15.21
N ARG A 43 2.98 -1.45 -16.54
CA ARG A 43 3.03 -2.54 -17.52
C ARG A 43 3.76 -2.08 -18.77
N THR A 44 4.29 -3.04 -19.53
CA THR A 44 4.91 -2.75 -20.83
C THR A 44 3.83 -2.56 -21.89
N ASP A 45 3.91 -1.48 -22.67
CA ASP A 45 3.05 -1.23 -23.81
C ASP A 45 3.54 -1.97 -25.08
N ARG A 46 2.79 -1.83 -26.19
CA ARG A 46 3.15 -2.44 -27.48
C ARG A 46 4.45 -1.90 -28.07
N SER A 47 4.89 -0.71 -27.64
CA SER A 47 6.13 -0.07 -28.06
C SER A 47 7.31 -0.43 -27.14
N GLY A 48 7.12 -1.33 -26.18
CA GLY A 48 8.15 -1.74 -25.21
C GLY A 48 8.38 -0.74 -24.08
N LYS A 49 7.54 0.30 -23.95
CA LYS A 49 7.67 1.33 -22.91
C LYS A 49 6.90 0.93 -21.66
N SER A 50 7.48 1.21 -20.48
CA SER A 50 6.77 1.05 -19.21
C SER A 50 5.79 2.22 -19.02
N ILE A 51 4.50 1.91 -18.90
CA ILE A 51 3.43 2.88 -18.68
C ILE A 51 2.68 2.57 -17.39
N VAL A 52 2.23 3.60 -16.69
CA VAL A 52 1.30 3.46 -15.55
C VAL A 52 -0.09 3.16 -16.10
N TYR A 53 -0.63 1.97 -15.80
CA TYR A 53 -1.97 1.58 -16.26
C TYR A 53 -3.02 1.62 -15.15
N LYS A 54 -2.59 1.56 -13.90
CA LYS A 54 -3.46 1.59 -12.73
C LYS A 54 -2.79 2.37 -11.59
N THR A 55 -3.59 3.12 -10.84
CA THR A 55 -3.16 3.82 -9.62
C THR A 55 -4.09 3.45 -8.47
N ILE A 56 -3.52 3.22 -7.29
CA ILE A 56 -4.26 3.10 -6.03
C ILE A 56 -3.83 4.25 -5.12
N LYS A 57 -4.78 5.01 -4.57
CA LYS A 57 -4.51 6.06 -3.58
C LYS A 57 -5.18 5.69 -2.26
N LEU A 58 -4.43 5.76 -1.18
CA LEU A 58 -4.93 5.64 0.19
C LEU A 58 -4.84 7.02 0.84
N THR A 59 -5.92 7.47 1.46
CA THR A 59 -5.99 8.76 2.18
C THR A 59 -6.13 8.52 3.67
N ASN A 60 -5.45 9.34 4.48
CA ASN A 60 -5.39 9.21 5.94
C ASN A 60 -5.07 7.77 6.37
N ALA A 61 -4.02 7.21 5.77
CA ALA A 61 -3.57 5.86 6.05
C ALA A 61 -2.59 5.82 7.21
N SER A 62 -2.66 4.79 8.05
CA SER A 62 -1.70 4.55 9.13
C SER A 62 -1.20 3.12 9.07
N ILE A 63 0.08 2.94 9.38
CA ILE A 63 0.73 1.63 9.37
C ILE A 63 0.21 0.83 10.56
N VAL A 64 -0.20 -0.41 10.31
CA VAL A 64 -0.71 -1.35 11.32
C VAL A 64 0.36 -2.37 11.70
N SER A 65 1.20 -2.76 10.74
CA SER A 65 2.30 -3.69 10.97
C SER A 65 3.40 -3.53 9.94
N ILE A 66 4.64 -3.76 10.39
CA ILE A 66 5.83 -3.94 9.55
C ILE A 66 6.43 -5.30 9.91
N SER A 67 6.62 -6.18 8.93
CA SER A 67 7.24 -7.49 9.11
C SER A 67 8.52 -7.57 8.28
N ASN A 68 9.66 -7.69 8.96
CA ASN A 68 10.98 -7.80 8.33
C ASN A 68 11.31 -9.26 8.05
N HIS A 69 11.78 -9.54 6.84
CA HIS A 69 12.19 -10.85 6.38
C HIS A 69 13.67 -10.81 6.00
N HIS A 70 14.50 -11.40 6.86
CA HIS A 70 15.92 -11.60 6.59
C HIS A 70 16.16 -13.07 6.24
N PRO A 71 16.66 -13.37 5.04
CA PRO A 71 16.96 -14.75 4.66
C PRO A 71 18.08 -15.32 5.53
N ASN A 72 18.02 -16.63 5.79
CA ASN A 72 19.10 -17.32 6.48
C ASN A 72 20.34 -17.35 5.59
N ALA A 73 21.45 -16.79 6.07
CA ALA A 73 22.72 -16.74 5.34
C ALA A 73 23.29 -18.13 5.01
N LEU A 74 22.90 -19.18 5.75
CA LEU A 74 23.34 -20.56 5.50
C LEU A 74 22.67 -21.20 4.29
N ASP A 75 21.41 -20.83 4.01
CA ASP A 75 20.58 -21.51 3.00
C ASP A 75 20.32 -20.63 1.77
N ASN A 76 20.25 -19.30 1.95
CA ASN A 76 19.75 -18.35 0.95
C ASN A 76 20.63 -17.08 0.86
N ASN A 77 21.91 -17.25 0.53
CA ASN A 77 22.89 -16.15 0.51
C ASN A 77 22.60 -15.07 -0.56
N ASP A 78 21.94 -15.43 -1.66
CA ASP A 78 21.61 -14.48 -2.75
C ASP A 78 20.27 -13.75 -2.54
N ALA A 79 19.50 -14.14 -1.52
CA ALA A 79 18.20 -13.52 -1.26
C ALA A 79 18.40 -12.14 -0.60
N GLN A 80 17.64 -11.16 -1.08
CA GLN A 80 17.64 -9.83 -0.48
C GLN A 80 16.65 -9.75 0.68
N ALA A 81 17.02 -9.03 1.73
CA ALA A 81 16.11 -8.72 2.81
C ALA A 81 14.98 -7.80 2.32
N TYR A 82 13.76 -8.07 2.77
CA TYR A 82 12.59 -7.30 2.42
C TYR A 82 11.66 -7.15 3.61
N GLU A 83 10.79 -6.16 3.57
CA GLU A 83 9.78 -5.91 4.57
C GLU A 83 8.38 -5.86 3.95
N THR A 84 7.40 -6.39 4.68
CA THR A 84 5.98 -6.28 4.35
C THR A 84 5.35 -5.22 5.25
N VAL A 85 4.75 -4.21 4.64
CA VAL A 85 4.09 -3.09 5.32
C VAL A 85 2.59 -3.17 5.08
N SER A 86 1.80 -3.17 6.16
CA SER A 86 0.34 -3.22 6.10
C SER A 86 -0.27 -1.95 6.69
N MET A 87 -1.24 -1.38 5.99
CA MET A 87 -1.81 -0.07 6.31
C MET A 87 -3.33 -0.12 6.37
N LYS A 88 -3.91 0.49 7.41
CA LYS A 88 -5.33 0.86 7.43
C LYS A 88 -5.48 2.25 6.83
N TYR A 89 -6.65 2.56 6.29
CA TYR A 89 -6.90 3.82 5.59
C TYR A 89 -8.35 4.25 5.75
N GLU A 90 -8.57 5.57 5.72
CA GLU A 90 -9.91 6.15 5.75
C GLU A 90 -10.60 5.94 4.41
N SER A 91 -9.90 6.19 3.30
CA SER A 91 -10.46 5.97 1.97
C SER A 91 -9.43 5.41 0.99
N ILE A 92 -9.96 4.71 -0.01
CA ILE A 92 -9.21 4.12 -1.11
C ILE A 92 -9.82 4.55 -2.44
N THR A 93 -8.97 5.01 -3.34
CA THR A 93 -9.31 5.27 -4.75
C THR A 93 -8.54 4.31 -5.63
N CYS A 94 -9.22 3.67 -6.56
CA CYS A 94 -8.60 2.82 -7.58
C CYS A 94 -8.95 3.39 -8.95
N GLU A 95 -7.95 3.69 -9.77
CA GLU A 95 -8.12 4.22 -11.13
C GLU A 95 -7.40 3.32 -12.13
N HIS A 96 -8.08 2.93 -13.21
CA HIS A 96 -7.48 2.23 -14.35
C HIS A 96 -7.41 3.18 -15.55
N LYS A 97 -6.22 3.77 -15.77
CA LYS A 97 -5.98 4.86 -16.73
C LYS A 97 -6.37 4.50 -18.15
N ALA A 98 -6.02 3.31 -18.63
CA ALA A 98 -6.29 2.91 -20.01
C ALA A 98 -7.77 2.60 -20.30
N ALA A 99 -8.59 2.38 -19.25
CA ALA A 99 -10.01 2.08 -19.40
C ALA A 99 -10.91 3.25 -18.96
N ASN A 100 -10.32 4.34 -18.43
CA ASN A 100 -11.03 5.46 -17.84
C ASN A 100 -12.09 5.05 -16.80
N THR A 101 -11.81 3.99 -16.04
CA THR A 101 -12.68 3.54 -14.95
C THR A 101 -12.04 3.83 -13.61
N SER A 102 -12.86 4.24 -12.64
CA SER A 102 -12.42 4.49 -11.28
C SER A 102 -13.43 3.99 -10.27
N SER A 103 -12.94 3.71 -9.06
CA SER A 103 -13.75 3.35 -7.91
C SER A 103 -13.22 4.07 -6.68
N TYR A 104 -14.15 4.45 -5.81
CA TYR A 104 -13.86 5.12 -4.55
C TYR A 104 -14.63 4.43 -3.43
N SER A 105 -13.97 4.22 -2.30
CA SER A 105 -14.62 3.74 -1.09
C SER A 105 -14.02 4.40 0.14
N ILE A 106 -14.88 4.63 1.12
CA ILE A 106 -14.51 5.03 2.48
C ILE A 106 -14.69 3.81 3.38
N THR A 107 -13.75 3.58 4.30
CA THR A 107 -13.82 2.53 5.31
C THR A 107 -14.57 3.08 6.51
N GLN A 108 -15.64 2.41 6.95
CA GLN A 108 -16.54 2.96 7.97
C GLN A 108 -16.06 2.74 9.42
N ASN A 109 -14.76 2.51 9.65
CA ASN A 109 -14.21 2.33 10.99
C ASN A 109 -13.93 3.69 11.66
N LEU A 110 -14.99 4.18 12.30
CA LEU A 110 -15.13 5.26 13.28
C LEU A 110 -13.92 5.39 14.22
N VAL A 111 -13.44 6.60 14.52
CA VAL A 111 -13.86 7.34 15.74
C VAL A 111 -14.22 6.41 16.89
N ASN A 112 -13.24 6.10 17.73
CA ASN A 112 -13.38 5.93 19.17
C ASN A 112 -12.02 6.26 19.80
#